data_AF-A0A1J6ILT4-F1
#
_entry.id   AF-A0A1J6ILT4-F1
#
_cell.length_a   1.000
_cell.length_b   1.000
_cell.length_c   1.000
_cell.angle_alpha   90.00
_cell.angle_beta   90.00
_cell.angle_gamma   90.00
#
_symmetry.space_group_name_H-M   'P 1'
#
loop_
_entity.id
_entity.type
_entity.pdbx_description
1 polymer ?
#
loop_
_entity_poly.entity_id
_entity_poly.type
_entity_poly.pdbx_seq_one_letter_code
_entity_poly.pdbx_strand_id
1 'polypeptide(L)'
;PLCNQQDETISHMFFECEVTSEIWGKMLEWQGIQRQALSWKDELAWAVMHYNGKNPKSEICRMVLAGTVYHVWMERNQRVLRQTQRSTVKITKMIVQEVFYRASKEATMARTL
;
A
#
# COMPACT_ATOMS: atom_id res chain seq x y z
N PRO A 1 -4.90 -5.24 17.19
CA PRO A 1 -5.59 -4.93 15.92
C PRO A 1 -4.67 -5.19 14.73
N LEU A 2 -5.24 -5.30 13.54
CA LEU A 2 -4.69 -6.02 12.38
C LEU A 2 -4.22 -7.46 12.72
N CYS A 3 -3.02 -7.72 13.24
CA CYS A 3 -2.56 -9.08 13.59
C CYS A 3 -2.90 -9.53 15.03
N ASN A 4 -3.21 -8.60 15.95
CA ASN A 4 -3.42 -8.89 17.38
C ASN A 4 -2.20 -9.52 18.09
N GLN A 5 -0.99 -9.34 17.56
CA GLN A 5 0.24 -9.91 18.13
C GLN A 5 1.11 -8.85 18.84
N GLN A 6 1.05 -7.58 18.43
CA GLN A 6 1.81 -6.48 19.03
C GLN A 6 0.97 -5.21 19.15
N ASP A 7 1.48 -4.25 19.93
CA ASP A 7 0.90 -2.92 20.05
C ASP A 7 0.96 -2.16 18.72
N GLU A 8 -0.05 -1.33 18.46
CA GLU A 8 -0.11 -0.53 17.25
C GLU A 8 0.81 0.69 17.35
N THR A 9 2.02 0.55 16.80
CA THR A 9 2.85 1.68 16.38
C THR A 9 2.58 2.02 14.92
N ILE A 10 3.02 3.20 14.44
CA ILE A 10 2.90 3.55 13.02
C ILE A 10 3.61 2.52 12.14
N SER A 11 4.82 2.09 12.51
CA SER A 11 5.58 1.09 11.76
C SER A 11 4.89 -0.27 11.76
N HIS A 12 4.42 -0.73 12.92
CA HIS A 12 3.68 -1.98 13.02
C HIS A 12 2.40 -1.94 12.20
N MET A 13 1.61 -0.87 12.33
CA MET A 13 0.32 -0.74 11.66
C MET A 13 0.42 -0.72 10.14
N PHE A 14 1.49 -0.16 9.54
CA PHE A 14 1.55 0.01 8.08
C PHE A 14 2.45 -0.99 7.36
N PHE A 15 3.56 -1.43 7.94
CA PHE A 15 4.57 -2.20 7.18
C PHE A 15 5.21 -3.38 7.92
N GLU A 16 5.18 -3.40 9.26
CA GLU A 16 5.81 -4.50 10.01
C GLU A 16 4.80 -5.56 10.51
N CYS A 17 3.51 -5.25 10.62
CA CYS A 17 2.47 -6.23 10.92
C CYS A 17 2.40 -7.27 9.79
N GLU A 18 2.31 -8.56 10.14
CA GLU A 18 2.24 -9.68 9.19
C GLU A 18 1.18 -9.47 8.09
N VAL A 19 0.01 -8.94 8.46
CA VAL A 19 -1.08 -8.67 7.51
C VAL A 19 -0.69 -7.57 6.51
N THR A 20 -0.04 -6.51 6.98
CA THR A 20 0.24 -5.33 6.16
C THR A 20 1.55 -5.46 5.40
N SER A 21 2.53 -6.17 5.95
CA SER A 21 3.75 -6.57 5.25
C SER A 21 3.43 -7.49 4.08
N GLU A 22 2.46 -8.40 4.21
CA GLU A 22 1.97 -9.22 3.09
C GLU A 22 1.32 -8.36 1.99
N ILE A 23 0.45 -7.42 2.37
CA ILE A 23 -0.19 -6.51 1.42
C ILE A 23 0.87 -5.66 0.71
N TRP A 24 1.80 -5.08 1.46
CA TRP A 24 2.83 -4.23 0.90
C TRP A 24 3.81 -5.00 0.02
N GLY A 25 4.19 -6.23 0.39
CA GLY A 25 4.99 -7.12 -0.44
C GLY A 25 4.35 -7.37 -1.82
N LYS A 26 3.04 -7.63 -1.86
CA LYS A 26 2.28 -7.76 -3.12
C LYS A 26 2.27 -6.47 -3.94
N MET A 27 2.23 -5.31 -3.27
CA MET A 27 2.28 -4.01 -3.94
C MET A 27 3.67 -3.71 -4.49
N LEU A 28 4.73 -4.10 -3.81
CA LEU A 28 6.11 -4.00 -4.30
C LEU A 28 6.31 -4.91 -5.52
N GLU A 29 5.85 -6.16 -5.44
CA GLU A 29 5.90 -7.11 -6.55
C GLU A 29 5.14 -6.57 -7.78
N TRP A 30 3.94 -6.02 -7.58
CA TRP A 30 3.13 -5.40 -8.64
C TRP A 30 3.87 -4.23 -9.34
N GLN A 31 4.70 -3.51 -8.60
CA GLN A 31 5.54 -2.43 -9.14
C GLN A 31 6.87 -2.92 -9.75
N GLY A 32 7.14 -4.23 -9.72
CA GLY A 32 8.39 -4.84 -10.17
C GLY A 32 9.56 -4.64 -9.20
N ILE A 33 9.29 -4.39 -7.92
CA ILE A 33 10.30 -4.16 -6.88
C ILE A 33 10.47 -5.44 -6.06
N GLN A 34 11.67 -6.03 -6.09
CA GLN A 34 11.99 -7.28 -5.40
C GLN A 34 12.71 -7.02 -4.08
N ARG A 35 11.95 -6.77 -3.01
CA ARG A 35 12.46 -6.66 -1.63
C ARG A 35 11.36 -6.93 -0.61
N GLN A 36 11.75 -7.12 0.64
CA GLN A 36 10.82 -7.18 1.76
C GLN A 36 10.35 -5.79 2.19
N ALA A 37 9.23 -5.75 2.91
CA ALA A 37 8.76 -4.55 3.59
C ALA A 37 9.80 -4.06 4.59
N LEU A 38 9.98 -2.75 4.65
CA LEU A 38 10.86 -2.07 5.61
C LEU A 38 10.04 -1.41 6.71
N SER A 39 10.72 -0.79 7.68
CA SER A 39 10.05 0.07 8.66
C SER A 39 9.37 1.26 7.98
N TRP A 40 8.39 1.88 8.64
CA TRP A 40 7.73 3.09 8.12
C TRP A 40 8.70 4.18 7.67
N LYS A 41 9.72 4.44 8.47
CA LYS A 41 10.71 5.48 8.17
C LYS A 41 11.50 5.14 6.91
N ASP A 42 11.91 3.89 6.77
CA ASP A 42 12.74 3.43 5.67
C ASP A 42 11.93 3.32 4.37
N GLU A 43 10.66 2.91 4.45
CA GLU A 43 9.73 2.94 3.31
C GLU A 43 9.53 4.35 2.77
N LEU A 44 9.33 5.33 3.65
CA LEU A 44 9.22 6.73 3.24
C LEU A 44 10.53 7.26 2.65
N ALA A 45 11.67 6.96 3.25
CA ALA A 45 12.97 7.37 2.71
C ALA A 45 13.21 6.76 1.33
N TRP A 46 12.87 5.48 1.15
CA TRP A 46 12.96 4.78 -0.12
C TRP A 46 12.03 5.40 -1.17
N ALA A 47 10.79 5.70 -0.80
CA ALA A 47 9.82 6.37 -1.67
C ALA A 47 10.29 7.76 -2.09
N VAL A 48 10.84 8.57 -1.18
CA VAL A 48 11.39 9.90 -1.53
C VAL A 48 12.56 9.78 -2.52
N MET A 49 13.39 8.75 -2.39
CA MET A 49 14.53 8.54 -3.27
C MET A 49 14.12 8.03 -4.66
N HIS A 50 13.15 7.13 -4.76
CA HIS A 50 12.82 6.43 -6.01
C HIS A 50 11.52 6.91 -6.69
N TYR A 51 10.60 7.51 -5.94
CA TYR A 51 9.32 8.01 -6.43
C TYR A 51 9.30 9.53 -6.51
N ASN A 52 10.41 10.21 -6.82
CA ASN A 52 10.45 11.67 -6.93
C ASN A 52 10.28 12.20 -8.37
N GLY A 53 10.23 11.32 -9.37
CA GLY A 53 10.08 11.71 -10.77
C GLY A 53 8.71 12.31 -11.09
N LYS A 54 8.66 13.16 -12.12
CA LYS A 54 7.42 13.70 -12.71
C LYS A 54 6.85 12.82 -13.84
N ASN A 55 7.34 11.59 -13.97
CA ASN A 55 6.89 10.66 -15.00
C ASN A 55 5.71 9.80 -14.50
N PRO A 56 4.90 9.23 -15.41
CA PRO A 56 3.76 8.38 -15.08
C PRO A 56 4.06 7.25 -14.08
N LYS A 57 5.21 6.57 -14.25
CA LYS A 57 5.61 5.47 -13.37
C LYS A 57 5.80 5.95 -11.93
N SER A 58 6.50 7.07 -11.74
CA SER A 58 6.69 7.66 -10.40
C SER A 58 5.37 8.11 -9.77
N GLU A 59 4.41 8.64 -10.54
CA GLU A 59 3.06 8.95 -10.03
C GLU A 59 2.30 7.69 -9.61
N ILE A 60 2.27 6.65 -10.45
CA ILE A 60 1.64 5.37 -10.12
C ILE A 60 2.23 4.79 -8.83
N CYS A 61 3.55 4.81 -8.66
CA CYS A 61 4.20 4.36 -7.44
C CYS A 61 3.77 5.15 -6.19
N ARG A 62 3.64 6.48 -6.29
CA ARG A 62 3.09 7.32 -5.21
C ARG A 62 1.65 6.96 -4.89
N MET A 63 0.83 6.72 -5.92
CA MET A 63 -0.56 6.31 -5.77
C MET A 63 -0.69 4.94 -5.09
N VAL A 64 0.19 4.00 -5.39
CA VAL A 64 0.25 2.70 -4.71
C VAL A 64 0.55 2.88 -3.24
N LEU A 65 1.62 3.61 -2.90
CA LEU A 65 1.98 3.86 -1.50
C LEU A 65 0.82 4.51 -0.72
N ALA A 66 0.26 5.60 -1.27
CA ALA A 66 -0.87 6.30 -0.64
C ALA A 66 -2.11 5.41 -0.53
N GLY A 67 -2.42 4.64 -1.58
CA GLY A 67 -3.53 3.69 -1.61
C GLY A 67 -3.37 2.60 -0.56
N THR A 68 -2.18 2.01 -0.43
CA THR A 68 -1.90 1.01 0.60
C THR A 68 -2.12 1.57 2.01
N VAL A 69 -1.54 2.72 2.32
CA VAL A 69 -1.71 3.40 3.62
C VAL A 69 -3.20 3.64 3.91
N TYR A 70 -3.94 4.16 2.93
CA TYR A 70 -5.38 4.41 3.07
C TYR A 70 -6.19 3.14 3.34
N HIS A 71 -5.99 2.09 2.53
CA HIS A 71 -6.76 0.84 2.66
C HIS A 71 -6.42 0.07 3.93
N VAL A 72 -5.17 0.13 4.38
CA VAL A 72 -4.75 -0.43 5.68
C VAL A 72 -5.44 0.31 6.83
N TRP A 73 -5.42 1.64 6.82
CA TRP A 73 -6.12 2.45 7.82
C TRP A 73 -7.63 2.15 7.85
N MET A 74 -8.26 2.07 6.67
CA MET A 74 -9.67 1.71 6.54
C MET A 74 -9.94 0.31 7.10
N GLU A 75 -9.09 -0.68 6.80
CA GLU A 75 -9.24 -2.04 7.33
C GLU A 75 -9.13 -2.09 8.86
N ARG A 76 -8.14 -1.39 9.43
CA ARG A 76 -8.03 -1.26 10.89
C ARG A 76 -9.32 -0.72 11.50
N ASN A 77 -9.85 0.37 10.94
CA ASN A 77 -11.09 0.98 11.44
C ASN A 77 -12.29 0.04 11.32
N GLN A 78 -12.37 -0.77 10.26
CA GLN A 78 -13.41 -1.78 10.13
C GLN A 78 -13.30 -2.87 11.20
N ARG A 79 -12.09 -3.33 11.51
CA ARG A 79 -11.88 -4.32 12.58
C ARG A 79 -12.25 -3.76 13.95
N VAL A 80 -11.83 -2.53 14.24
CA VAL A 80 -12.09 -1.89 15.54
C VAL A 80 -13.57 -1.53 15.72
N LEU A 81 -14.19 -0.89 14.73
CA LEU A 81 -15.53 -0.30 14.89
C LEU A 81 -16.66 -1.25 14.48
N ARG A 82 -16.40 -2.17 13.54
CA ARG A 82 -17.42 -3.04 12.95
C ARG A 82 -17.16 -4.53 13.19
N GLN A 83 -16.02 -4.89 13.79
CA GLN A 83 -15.63 -6.28 14.05
C GLN A 83 -15.63 -7.14 12.79
N THR A 84 -15.40 -6.52 11.64
CA THR A 84 -15.30 -7.19 10.33
C THR A 84 -13.86 -7.18 9.85
N GLN A 85 -13.42 -8.27 9.23
CA GLN A 85 -12.09 -8.43 8.69
C GLN A 85 -12.14 -8.89 7.23
N ARG A 86 -11.43 -8.19 6.34
CA ARG A 86 -11.23 -8.60 4.95
C ARG A 86 -9.92 -9.37 4.82
N SER A 87 -9.86 -10.27 3.83
CA SER A 87 -8.62 -10.97 3.48
C SER A 87 -7.61 -10.02 2.84
N THR A 88 -6.32 -10.32 3.01
CA THR A 88 -5.22 -9.59 2.37
C THR A 88 -5.38 -9.54 0.84
N VAL A 89 -5.84 -10.64 0.24
CA VAL A 89 -6.17 -10.74 -1.19
C VAL A 89 -7.24 -9.71 -1.60
N LYS A 90 -8.33 -9.59 -0.83
CA LYS A 90 -9.40 -8.62 -1.12
C LYS A 90 -8.89 -7.19 -1.03
N ILE A 91 -8.10 -6.88 -0.01
CA ILE A 91 -7.54 -5.53 0.19
C ILE A 91 -6.56 -5.19 -0.93
N THR A 92 -5.65 -6.10 -1.27
CA THR A 92 -4.70 -5.97 -2.40
C THR A 92 -5.44 -5.66 -3.70
N LYS A 93 -6.50 -6.42 -4.01
CA LYS A 93 -7.32 -6.19 -5.20
C LYS A 93 -7.99 -4.81 -5.20
N MET A 94 -8.51 -4.37 -4.05
CA MET A 94 -9.14 -3.04 -3.93
C MET A 94 -8.13 -1.92 -4.19
N ILE A 95 -6.90 -2.04 -3.66
CA ILE A 95 -5.83 -1.06 -3.90
C ILE A 95 -5.50 -0.99 -5.40
N VAL A 96 -5.23 -2.14 -6.03
CA VAL A 96 -4.89 -2.20 -7.47
C VAL A 96 -6.00 -1.62 -8.33
N GLN A 97 -7.26 -1.99 -8.06
CA GLN A 97 -8.42 -1.47 -8.80
C GLN A 97 -8.55 0.05 -8.66
N GLU A 98 -8.35 0.59 -7.46
CA GLU A 98 -8.40 2.02 -7.23
C GLU A 98 -7.27 2.75 -7.96
N VAL A 99 -6.04 2.25 -7.87
CA VAL A 99 -4.88 2.82 -8.58
C VAL A 99 -5.13 2.79 -10.09
N PHE A 100 -5.55 1.66 -10.64
CA PHE A 100 -5.85 1.52 -12.07
C PHE A 100 -6.98 2.48 -12.52
N TYR A 101 -8.06 2.57 -11.74
CA TYR A 101 -9.16 3.47 -12.05
C TYR A 101 -8.73 4.95 -12.03
N ARG A 102 -7.93 5.36 -11.04
CA ARG A 102 -7.42 6.73 -10.95
C ARG A 102 -6.42 7.02 -12.07
N ALA A 103 -5.48 6.11 -12.32
CA ALA A 103 -4.45 6.29 -13.34
C ALA A 103 -5.03 6.28 -14.77
N SER A 104 -6.10 5.51 -15.03
CA SER A 104 -6.77 5.50 -16.34
C SER A 104 -7.53 6.79 -16.66
N LYS A 105 -7.88 7.60 -15.65
CA LYS A 105 -8.44 8.95 -15.87
C LYS A 105 -7.40 9.96 -16.34
N GLU A 106 -6.12 9.67 -16.15
CA GLU A 106 -5.03 10.55 -16.59
C GLU A 106 -4.41 9.99 -17.87
N ALA A 107 -4.64 10.68 -18.98
CA ALA A 107 -4.26 10.21 -20.32
C ALA A 107 -2.77 9.86 -20.47
N THR A 108 -1.90 10.50 -19.67
CA THR A 108 -0.46 10.25 -19.62
C THR A 108 -0.10 8.96 -18.89
N MET A 109 -0.90 8.52 -17.91
CA MET A 109 -0.66 7.30 -17.11
C MET A 109 -1.30 6.04 -17.67
N ALA A 110 -2.37 6.17 -18.45
CA ALA A 110 -3.07 5.02 -19.06
C ALA A 110 -2.16 4.13 -19.94
N ARG A 111 -1.04 4.66 -20.47
CA ARG A 111 -0.08 3.92 -21.29
C ARG A 111 0.97 3.14 -20.47
N THR A 112 1.02 3.35 -19.16
CA THR A 112 2.01 2.77 -18.23
C THR A 112 1.39 1.70 -17.31
N LEU A 113 0.07 1.55 -17.37
CA LEU A 113 -0.69 0.47 -16.74
C LEU A 113 -0.62 -0.80 -17.60
#